data_AF-A0A8T0MWW4-F1
#
_entry.id   AF-A0A8T0MWW4-F1
#
_cell.length_a   1.000
_cell.length_b   1.000
_cell.length_c   1.000
_cell.angle_alpha   90.00
_cell.angle_beta   90.00
_cell.angle_gamma   90.00
#
_symmetry.space_group_name_H-M   'P 1'
#
loop_
_entity.id
_entity.type
_entity.pdbx_description
1 polymer ?
#
loop_
_entity_poly.entity_id
_entity_poly.type
_entity_poly.pdbx_seq_one_letter_code
_entity_poly.pdbx_strand_id
1 'polypeptide(L)'
;MYSRRPPHPSHRSPRRSPAAYCLLLTLALLFASAAAKSSRRPISDNEIRQKKEACYTDVENGLWGWVCRSSPTEKENCVLRCLSPECYDLIYGGDPLEEGELDYVRGQEYKYCMHKSSLGESLDGVKGSFSY
;
A
#
# COMPACT_ATOMS: atom_id res chain seq x y z
N MET A 1 -47.94 24.81 60.95
CA MET A 1 -46.72 25.06 60.16
C MET A 1 -46.42 23.83 59.32
N TYR A 2 -46.49 23.93 57.99
CA TYR A 2 -46.30 22.81 57.07
C TYR A 2 -44.80 22.63 56.77
N SER A 3 -44.22 21.49 57.15
CA SER A 3 -42.84 21.14 56.78
C SER A 3 -42.80 20.60 55.34
N ARG A 4 -42.21 21.36 54.42
CA ARG A 4 -41.85 20.87 53.07
C ARG A 4 -40.48 20.20 53.12
N ARG A 5 -40.41 18.92 52.73
CA ARG A 5 -39.13 18.23 52.47
C ARG A 5 -38.57 18.68 51.11
N PRO A 6 -37.24 18.79 50.94
CA PRO A 6 -36.62 19.11 49.66
C PRO A 6 -36.60 17.87 48.73
N PRO A 7 -36.58 18.04 47.40
CA PRO A 7 -36.49 16.92 46.47
C PRO A 7 -35.05 16.43 46.36
N HIS A 8 -34.87 15.11 46.28
CA HIS A 8 -33.58 14.47 46.00
C HIS A 8 -33.17 14.69 44.52
N PRO A 9 -31.87 14.90 44.22
CA PRO A 9 -31.41 14.93 42.85
C PRO A 9 -31.40 13.50 42.27
N SER A 10 -32.10 13.32 41.15
CA SER A 10 -32.02 12.10 40.34
C SER A 10 -30.68 12.07 39.61
N HIS A 11 -29.78 11.22 40.07
CA HIS A 11 -28.50 10.97 39.40
C HIS A 11 -28.77 10.13 38.14
N ARG A 12 -28.80 10.77 36.96
CA ARG A 12 -28.83 10.07 35.67
C ARG A 12 -27.45 9.44 35.44
N SER A 13 -27.36 8.14 35.60
CA SER A 13 -26.20 7.35 35.14
C SER A 13 -26.06 7.52 33.62
N PRO A 14 -24.89 7.89 33.08
CA PRO A 14 -24.68 7.92 31.65
C PRO A 14 -24.75 6.50 31.13
N ARG A 15 -25.79 6.19 30.34
CA ARG A 15 -25.97 4.92 29.66
C ARG A 15 -24.85 4.82 28.60
N ARG A 16 -23.77 4.11 28.92
CA ARG A 16 -22.69 3.82 27.97
C ARG A 16 -23.28 3.01 26.82
N SER A 17 -23.45 3.64 25.67
CA SER A 17 -24.03 3.01 24.47
C SER A 17 -23.02 2.00 23.91
N PRO A 18 -23.40 0.73 23.69
CA PRO A 18 -22.52 -0.27 23.08
C PRO A 18 -22.05 0.15 21.69
N ALA A 19 -22.85 0.96 20.98
CA ALA A 19 -22.49 1.51 19.68
C ALA A 19 -21.24 2.42 19.73
N ALA A 20 -21.07 3.19 20.82
CA ALA A 20 -19.90 4.04 20.98
C ALA A 20 -18.62 3.22 21.21
N TYR A 21 -18.73 2.09 21.92
CA TYR A 21 -17.62 1.14 22.08
C TYR A 21 -17.25 0.47 20.75
N CYS A 22 -18.25 0.04 19.96
CA CYS A 22 -18.00 -0.53 18.64
C CYS A 22 -17.30 0.47 17.72
N LEU A 23 -17.71 1.75 17.74
CA LEU A 23 -17.15 2.79 16.88
C LEU A 23 -15.72 3.17 17.28
N LEU A 24 -15.39 3.13 18.57
CA LEU A 24 -14.02 3.32 19.05
C LEU A 24 -13.11 2.14 18.68
N LEU A 25 -13.63 0.90 18.73
CA LEU A 25 -12.89 -0.30 18.36
C LEU A 25 -12.58 -0.33 16.84
N THR A 26 -13.55 0.02 16.00
CA THR A 26 -13.30 0.12 14.54
C THR A 26 -12.29 1.20 14.21
N LEU A 27 -12.38 2.36 14.87
CA LEU A 27 -11.41 3.45 14.68
C LEU A 27 -10.00 3.03 15.13
N ALA A 28 -9.87 2.34 16.26
CA ALA A 28 -8.59 1.82 16.73
C ALA A 28 -7.96 0.79 15.76
N LEU A 29 -8.78 -0.09 15.16
CA LEU A 29 -8.33 -1.04 14.14
C LEU A 29 -7.82 -0.34 12.88
N LEU A 30 -8.48 0.74 12.43
CA LEU A 30 -8.04 1.53 11.28
C LEU A 30 -6.73 2.30 11.54
N PHE A 31 -6.49 2.75 12.77
CA PHE A 31 -5.21 3.39 13.12
C PHE A 31 -4.06 2.40 13.27
N ALA A 32 -4.34 1.16 13.73
CA ALA A 32 -3.33 0.12 13.87
C ALA A 32 -2.75 -0.33 12.51
N SER A 33 -3.57 -0.39 11.47
CA SER A 33 -3.11 -0.72 10.10
C SER A 33 -2.22 0.38 9.49
N ALA A 34 -2.43 1.64 9.86
CA ALA A 34 -1.59 2.76 9.40
C ALA A 34 -0.21 2.81 10.08
N ALA A 35 -0.08 2.23 11.29
CA ALA A 35 1.15 2.28 12.09
C ALA A 35 2.08 1.05 11.89
N ALA A 36 1.75 0.14 10.97
CA ALA A 36 2.61 -0.99 10.63
C ALA A 36 3.92 -0.49 9.99
N LYS A 37 4.94 -0.28 10.84
CA LYS A 37 6.27 0.15 10.39
C LYS A 37 6.89 -0.98 9.57
N SER A 38 7.09 -0.74 8.28
CA SER A 38 7.84 -1.65 7.40
C SER A 38 9.18 -1.99 8.06
N SER A 39 9.46 -3.27 8.23
CA SER A 39 10.75 -3.73 8.72
C SER A 39 11.82 -3.32 7.72
N ARG A 40 12.85 -2.61 8.18
CA ARG A 40 14.02 -2.24 7.37
C ARG A 40 14.92 -3.46 7.15
N ARG A 41 14.38 -4.45 6.47
CA ARG A 41 15.11 -5.62 6.01
C ARG A 41 15.08 -5.64 4.49
N PRO A 42 16.08 -6.26 3.85
CA PRO A 42 16.01 -6.47 2.42
C PRO A 42 14.76 -7.29 2.09
N ILE A 43 14.03 -6.85 1.07
CA ILE A 43 12.95 -7.64 0.48
C ILE A 43 13.57 -8.86 -0.21
N SER A 44 12.95 -10.02 -0.01
CA SER A 44 13.41 -11.26 -0.65
C SER A 44 12.77 -11.42 -2.02
N ASP A 45 13.44 -12.16 -2.91
CA ASP A 45 12.90 -12.49 -4.24
C ASP A 45 11.55 -13.19 -4.17
N ASN A 46 11.37 -14.05 -3.14
CA ASN A 46 10.09 -14.72 -2.92
C ASN A 46 8.98 -13.73 -2.55
N GLU A 47 9.28 -12.73 -1.71
CA GLU A 47 8.32 -11.70 -1.35
C GLU A 47 7.98 -10.79 -2.54
N ILE A 48 8.98 -10.43 -3.37
CA ILE A 48 8.75 -9.70 -4.63
C ILE A 48 7.81 -10.50 -5.52
N ARG A 49 8.07 -11.80 -5.71
CA ARG A 49 7.24 -12.68 -6.55
C ARG A 49 5.81 -12.77 -6.03
N GLN A 50 5.62 -12.98 -4.73
CA GLN A 50 4.29 -13.04 -4.11
C GLN A 50 3.53 -11.71 -4.26
N LYS A 51 4.20 -10.57 -4.06
CA LYS A 51 3.59 -9.25 -4.28
C LYS A 51 3.25 -9.03 -5.76
N LYS A 52 4.09 -9.50 -6.68
CA LYS A 52 3.80 -9.43 -8.13
C LYS A 52 2.56 -10.25 -8.48
N GLU A 53 2.43 -11.47 -7.95
CA GLU A 53 1.25 -12.34 -8.12
C GLU A 53 -0.03 -11.69 -7.57
N ALA A 54 0.05 -11.00 -6.43
CA ALA A 54 -1.05 -10.22 -5.88
C ALA A 54 -1.45 -9.07 -6.83
N CYS A 55 -0.46 -8.34 -7.36
CA CYS A 55 -0.70 -7.27 -8.33
C CYS A 55 -1.34 -7.76 -9.63
N TYR A 56 -0.93 -8.92 -10.15
CA TYR A 56 -1.63 -9.54 -11.28
C TYR A 56 -3.10 -9.79 -10.97
N THR A 57 -3.38 -10.32 -9.78
CA THR A 57 -4.75 -10.61 -9.34
C THR A 57 -5.58 -9.33 -9.27
N ASP A 58 -5.04 -8.25 -8.71
CA ASP A 58 -5.72 -6.95 -8.62
C ASP A 58 -6.01 -6.34 -10.00
N VAL A 59 -5.07 -6.45 -10.94
CA VAL A 59 -5.27 -6.01 -12.32
C VAL A 59 -6.38 -6.81 -13.01
N GLU A 60 -6.37 -8.14 -12.88
CA GLU A 60 -7.40 -9.02 -13.47
C GLU A 60 -8.79 -8.74 -12.89
N ASN A 61 -8.87 -8.50 -11.57
CA ASN A 61 -10.08 -8.09 -10.87
C ASN A 61 -10.59 -6.70 -11.29
N GLY A 62 -9.81 -5.94 -12.08
CA GLY A 62 -10.21 -4.65 -12.65
C GLY A 62 -9.98 -3.46 -11.73
N LEU A 63 -9.23 -3.62 -10.63
CA LEU A 63 -8.93 -2.52 -9.69
C LEU A 63 -8.08 -1.40 -10.32
N TRP A 64 -7.38 -1.72 -11.41
CA TRP A 64 -6.47 -0.82 -12.12
C TRP A 64 -7.07 -0.22 -13.42
N GLY A 65 -8.36 -0.42 -13.65
CA GLY A 65 -9.04 0.09 -14.84
C GLY A 65 -8.88 -0.79 -16.07
N TRP A 66 -9.61 -0.45 -17.14
CA TRP A 66 -9.67 -1.28 -18.35
C TRP A 66 -8.37 -1.27 -19.16
N VAL A 67 -7.61 -0.17 -19.11
CA VAL A 67 -6.33 -0.01 -19.83
C VAL A 67 -5.33 -1.07 -19.40
N CYS A 68 -5.26 -1.40 -18.11
CA CYS A 68 -4.37 -2.45 -17.61
C CYS A 68 -4.72 -3.87 -18.06
N ARG A 69 -5.81 -4.04 -18.82
CA ARG A 69 -6.22 -5.31 -19.45
C ARG A 69 -6.33 -5.19 -20.97
N SER A 70 -5.95 -4.06 -21.57
CA SER A 70 -6.05 -3.86 -23.02
C SER A 70 -4.99 -4.66 -23.79
N SER A 71 -3.84 -4.93 -23.17
CA SER A 71 -2.79 -5.75 -23.75
C SER A 71 -1.88 -6.38 -22.70
N PRO A 72 -1.05 -7.38 -23.05
CA PRO A 72 -0.07 -7.97 -22.13
C PRO A 72 0.92 -6.94 -21.59
N THR A 73 1.36 -5.99 -22.43
CA THR A 73 2.35 -4.98 -22.03
C THR A 73 1.76 -3.91 -21.13
N GLU A 74 0.53 -3.45 -21.39
CA GLU A 74 -0.19 -2.56 -20.47
C GLU A 74 -0.42 -3.24 -19.12
N LYS A 75 -0.76 -4.53 -19.14
CA LYS A 75 -0.86 -5.34 -17.92
C LYS A 75 0.46 -5.37 -17.14
N GLU A 76 1.59 -5.62 -17.80
CA GLU A 76 2.90 -5.60 -17.13
C GLU A 76 3.24 -4.21 -16.57
N ASN A 77 3.02 -3.13 -17.33
CA ASN A 77 3.23 -1.76 -16.85
C ASN A 77 2.40 -1.48 -15.58
N CYS A 78 1.13 -1.88 -15.55
CA CYS A 78 0.29 -1.72 -14.36
C CYS A 78 0.72 -2.59 -13.19
N VAL A 79 1.16 -3.82 -13.46
CA VAL A 79 1.68 -4.73 -12.42
C VAL A 79 2.95 -4.17 -11.79
N LEU A 80 3.85 -3.59 -12.59
CA LEU A 80 5.05 -2.94 -12.08
C LEU A 80 4.68 -1.69 -11.24
N ARG A 81 3.77 -0.84 -11.70
CA ARG A 81 3.23 0.28 -10.90
C ARG A 81 2.62 -0.19 -9.59
N CYS A 82 1.84 -1.27 -9.62
CA CYS A 82 1.25 -1.85 -8.42
C CYS A 82 2.30 -2.34 -7.44
N LEU A 83 3.33 -3.02 -7.96
CA LEU A 83 4.36 -3.66 -7.15
C LEU A 83 5.23 -2.64 -6.41
N SER A 84 5.58 -1.53 -7.06
CA SER A 84 6.26 -0.40 -6.45
C SER A 84 6.10 0.84 -7.35
N PRO A 85 5.19 1.79 -7.00
CA PRO A 85 4.99 3.00 -7.79
C PRO A 85 6.28 3.83 -7.94
N GLU A 86 7.02 4.00 -6.84
CA GLU A 86 8.28 4.77 -6.81
C GLU A 86 9.35 4.19 -7.72
N CYS A 87 9.51 2.86 -7.75
CA CYS A 87 10.49 2.21 -8.63
C CYS A 87 10.03 2.17 -10.08
N TYR A 88 8.71 2.08 -10.32
CA TYR A 88 8.19 2.19 -11.67
C TYR A 88 8.46 3.58 -12.23
N ASP A 89 8.12 4.64 -11.50
CA ASP A 89 8.29 6.01 -11.97
C ASP A 89 9.77 6.34 -12.25
N LEU A 90 10.67 5.84 -11.39
CA LEU A 90 12.12 6.01 -11.57
C LEU A 90 12.62 5.33 -12.84
N ILE A 91 12.23 4.08 -13.07
CA ILE A 91 12.81 3.24 -14.13
C ILE A 91 12.06 3.38 -15.46
N TYR A 92 10.73 3.30 -15.42
CA TYR A 92 9.84 3.24 -16.58
C TYR A 92 8.92 4.48 -16.73
N GLY A 93 8.85 5.38 -15.74
CA GLY A 93 7.87 6.47 -15.74
C GLY A 93 7.97 7.43 -16.93
N GLY A 94 9.18 7.66 -17.45
CA GLY A 94 9.41 8.48 -18.65
C GLY A 94 9.35 7.71 -19.97
N ASP A 95 9.41 6.37 -19.91
CA ASP A 95 9.50 5.48 -21.06
C ASP A 95 8.92 4.12 -20.67
N PRO A 96 7.58 3.94 -20.70
CA PRO A 96 6.93 2.68 -20.32
C PRO A 96 7.38 1.52 -21.20
N LEU A 97 7.14 0.28 -20.76
CA LEU A 97 7.42 -0.88 -21.60
C LEU A 97 6.57 -0.85 -22.88
N GLU A 98 7.19 -1.14 -24.02
CA GLU A 98 6.54 -1.27 -25.33
C GLU A 98 6.20 -2.72 -25.69
N GLU A 99 5.27 -2.91 -26.63
CA GLU A 99 4.85 -4.26 -27.06
C GLU A 99 6.01 -5.04 -27.68
N GLY A 100 6.32 -6.19 -27.08
CA GLY A 100 7.42 -7.05 -27.51
C GLY A 100 8.80 -6.64 -26.99
N GLU A 101 8.88 -5.59 -26.16
CA GLU A 101 10.12 -5.18 -25.53
C GLU A 101 10.58 -6.17 -24.46
N LEU A 102 11.87 -6.49 -24.45
CA LEU A 102 12.52 -7.27 -23.40
C LEU A 102 13.65 -6.45 -22.78
N ASP A 103 13.33 -5.68 -21.74
CA ASP A 103 14.33 -4.86 -21.05
C ASP A 103 14.91 -5.54 -19.80
N TYR A 104 15.99 -6.29 -20.02
CA TYR A 104 16.69 -6.95 -18.93
C TYR A 104 17.42 -5.98 -18.00
N VAL A 105 17.96 -4.87 -18.53
CA VAL A 105 18.78 -3.91 -17.76
C VAL A 105 17.89 -3.14 -16.80
N ARG A 106 16.81 -2.52 -17.30
CA ARG A 106 15.79 -1.85 -16.48
C ARG A 106 15.09 -2.83 -15.56
N GLY A 107 14.94 -4.09 -15.95
CA GLY A 107 14.48 -5.16 -15.06
C GLY A 107 15.38 -5.37 -13.83
N GLN A 108 16.71 -5.35 -13.99
CA GLN A 108 17.65 -5.42 -12.87
C GLN A 108 17.63 -4.13 -12.04
N GLU A 109 17.58 -2.97 -12.66
CA GLU A 109 17.49 -1.67 -11.97
C GLU A 109 16.23 -1.58 -11.12
N TYR A 110 15.09 -2.04 -11.63
CA TYR A 110 13.83 -2.09 -10.90
C TYR A 110 13.93 -3.02 -9.68
N LYS A 111 14.54 -4.21 -9.83
CA LYS A 111 14.77 -5.12 -8.71
C LYS A 111 15.71 -4.51 -7.66
N TYR A 112 16.77 -3.83 -8.09
CA TYR A 112 17.71 -3.13 -7.23
C TYR A 112 17.03 -1.96 -6.49
N CYS A 113 16.17 -1.20 -7.17
CA CYS A 113 15.34 -0.16 -6.59
C CYS A 113 14.50 -0.69 -5.42
N MET A 114 13.77 -1.79 -5.63
CA MET A 114 12.93 -2.39 -4.60
C MET A 114 13.74 -2.83 -3.37
N HIS A 115 14.95 -3.32 -3.59
CA HIS A 115 15.86 -3.71 -2.50
C HIS A 115 16.30 -2.51 -1.66
N LYS A 116 16.70 -1.40 -2.30
CA LYS A 116 17.08 -0.17 -1.59
C LYS A 116 15.89 0.48 -0.88
N SER A 117 14.74 0.54 -1.55
CA SER A 117 13.50 1.05 -0.95
C SER A 117 13.12 0.27 0.32
N SER A 118 13.21 -1.07 0.31
CA SER A 118 12.86 -1.87 1.48
C SER A 118 13.81 -1.64 2.68
N LEU A 119 15.05 -1.22 2.41
CA LEU A 119 16.03 -0.81 3.43
C LEU A 119 15.82 0.64 3.90
N GLY A 120 15.03 1.43 3.18
CA GLY A 120 14.86 2.85 3.39
C GLY A 120 16.08 3.67 2.96
N GLU A 121 16.84 3.15 1.99
CA GLU A 121 17.99 3.84 1.39
C GLU A 121 17.57 4.82 0.30
N SER A 122 18.46 5.75 -0.07
CA SER A 122 18.24 6.60 -1.23
C SER A 122 18.26 5.79 -2.54
N LEU A 123 17.33 6.14 -3.42
CA LEU A 123 17.20 5.60 -4.78
C LEU A 123 18.06 6.34 -5.81
N ASP A 124 18.85 7.33 -5.36
CA ASP A 124 19.79 8.05 -6.23
C ASP A 124 20.79 7.08 -6.87
N GLY A 125 21.00 7.24 -8.17
CA GLY A 125 21.95 6.43 -8.95
C GLY A 125 21.51 5.00 -9.24
N VAL A 126 20.27 4.61 -8.93
CA VAL A 126 19.72 3.29 -9.31
C VAL A 126 19.50 3.21 -10.83
N LYS A 127 18.90 4.24 -11.43
CA LYS A 127 18.73 4.30 -12.88
C LYS A 127 20.09 4.44 -13.56
N GLY A 128 20.39 3.57 -14.52
CA GLY A 128 21.68 3.50 -15.20
C GLY A 128 22.75 2.69 -14.48
N SER A 129 22.49 2.12 -13.29
CA SER A 129 23.53 1.41 -12.52
C SER A 129 24.02 0.12 -13.17
N PHE A 130 23.29 -0.39 -14.16
CA PHE A 130 23.65 -1.61 -14.90
C PHE A 130 23.88 -1.36 -16.40
N SER A 131 23.97 -0.10 -16.81
CA SER A 131 24.32 0.28 -18.19
C SER A 131 25.86 0.24 -18.32
N TYR A 132 26.39 -0.84 -18.90
CA TYR A 132 27.83 -1.04 -19.18
C TYR A 132 28.13 -0.86 -20.67
#